data_AF-A0A5C6TH88-F1
#
_entry.id   AF-A0A5C6TH88-F1
#
_cell.length_a   1.000
_cell.length_b   1.000
_cell.length_c   1.000
_cell.angle_alpha   90.00
_cell.angle_beta   90.00
_cell.angle_gamma   90.00
#
_symmetry.space_group_name_H-M   'P 1'
#
loop_
_entity.id
_entity.type
_entity.pdbx_description
1 polymer ?
#
loop_
_entity_poly.entity_id
_entity_poly.type
_entity_poly.pdbx_seq_one_letter_code
_entity_poly.pdbx_strand_id
1 'polypeptide(L)'
;MLLSFQSLVLLTVFAQASLACPSPTNSKSTAQCSQPRIRKEWRMLSSSEQTDYIDAIQCLKTAPSKGTSIFDTLESRYDDFVALHINTTRGGQKAPSLINQPSNNGNQSHVTVYGVHDVGVFLPWHCYAIWTFESVLREECNYIAAQPYWDWTLDNPASNGSLFKSPVL
;
A
#
# COMPACT_ATOMS: atom_id res chain seq x y z
N MET A 1 -71.23 24.46 -40.74
CA MET A 1 -69.94 23.93 -41.24
C MET A 1 -68.95 24.00 -40.09
N LEU A 2 -68.67 22.83 -39.51
CA LEU A 2 -67.66 22.40 -38.54
C LEU A 2 -66.76 23.44 -37.83
N LEU A 3 -66.88 23.48 -36.48
CA LEU A 3 -65.87 23.48 -35.38
C LEU A 3 -64.60 24.35 -35.47
N SER A 4 -63.92 24.82 -34.41
CA SER A 4 -64.16 25.26 -33.03
C SER A 4 -62.78 25.50 -32.39
N PHE A 5 -62.67 26.46 -31.45
CA PHE A 5 -61.68 26.58 -30.37
C PHE A 5 -60.18 26.88 -30.68
N GLN A 6 -59.85 28.15 -30.38
CA GLN A 6 -58.86 28.61 -29.40
C GLN A 6 -57.34 28.28 -29.52
N SER A 7 -56.59 29.40 -29.48
CA SER A 7 -55.31 29.63 -28.79
C SER A 7 -54.01 29.23 -29.50
N LEU A 8 -53.07 30.18 -29.63
CA LEU A 8 -51.88 30.22 -28.76
C LEU A 8 -50.98 31.43 -29.08
N VAL A 9 -50.80 32.28 -28.06
CA VAL A 9 -49.58 33.07 -27.83
C VAL A 9 -48.40 32.08 -27.73
N LEU A 10 -47.24 32.36 -28.32
CA LEU A 10 -45.90 32.04 -27.77
C LEU A 10 -44.79 32.46 -28.76
N LEU A 11 -44.21 33.65 -28.53
CA LEU A 11 -42.85 33.99 -28.98
C LEU A 11 -41.98 33.90 -27.73
N THR A 12 -41.55 32.67 -27.39
CA THR A 12 -40.65 32.42 -26.26
C THR A 12 -39.26 32.11 -26.77
N VAL A 13 -38.34 32.99 -26.40
CA VAL A 13 -36.89 32.89 -26.46
C VAL A 13 -36.44 31.48 -26.02
N PHE A 14 -35.68 30.79 -26.87
CA PHE A 14 -34.90 29.63 -26.46
C PHE A 14 -33.77 30.09 -25.53
N ALA A 15 -34.04 30.15 -24.23
CA ALA A 15 -32.98 30.15 -23.22
C ALA A 15 -32.61 28.69 -22.96
N GLN A 16 -31.42 28.28 -23.39
CA GLN A 16 -30.83 26.99 -23.03
C GLN A 16 -30.71 26.92 -21.51
N ALA A 17 -31.57 26.12 -20.87
CA ALA A 17 -31.36 25.68 -19.51
C ALA A 17 -30.21 24.65 -19.51
N SER A 18 -28.98 25.13 -19.36
CA SER A 18 -27.86 24.28 -18.99
C SER A 18 -28.15 23.72 -17.61
N LEU A 19 -28.43 22.42 -17.52
CA LEU A 19 -28.42 21.66 -16.27
C LEU A 19 -26.98 21.60 -15.74
N ALA A 20 -26.49 22.68 -15.16
CA ALA A 20 -25.30 22.62 -14.33
C ALA A 20 -25.70 21.94 -13.02
N CYS A 21 -25.26 20.70 -12.85
CA CYS A 21 -25.39 19.98 -11.59
C CYS A 21 -24.73 20.82 -10.49
N PRO A 22 -25.40 21.12 -9.36
CA PRO A 22 -24.74 21.81 -8.25
C PRO A 22 -23.58 20.95 -7.77
N SER A 23 -22.36 21.43 -8.00
CA SER A 23 -21.15 20.78 -7.48
C SER A 23 -21.28 20.68 -5.96
N PRO A 24 -21.00 19.51 -5.35
CA PRO A 24 -20.95 19.42 -3.91
C PRO A 24 -19.95 20.45 -3.42
N THR A 25 -20.39 21.35 -2.54
CA THR A 25 -19.50 22.24 -1.81
C THR A 25 -18.61 21.35 -0.96
N ASN A 26 -17.44 21.05 -1.50
CA ASN A 26 -16.41 20.30 -0.83
C ASN A 26 -15.89 21.20 0.28
N SER A 27 -16.62 21.23 1.40
CA SER A 27 -16.11 21.73 2.68
C SER A 27 -14.98 20.78 3.03
N LYS A 28 -13.80 21.06 2.46
CA LYS A 28 -12.57 20.39 2.80
C LYS A 28 -12.39 20.65 4.28
N SER A 29 -12.72 19.64 5.09
CA SER A 29 -12.18 19.51 6.43
C SER A 29 -10.66 19.63 6.27
N THR A 30 -10.13 20.82 6.55
CA THR A 30 -8.70 21.09 6.65
C THR A 30 -8.21 20.46 7.95
N ALA A 31 -8.29 19.14 8.04
CA ALA A 31 -7.57 18.41 9.07
C ALA A 31 -6.08 18.61 8.77
N GLN A 32 -5.52 19.64 9.37
CA GLN A 32 -4.10 19.96 9.25
C GLN A 32 -3.34 18.87 9.98
N CYS A 33 -2.41 18.22 9.29
CA CYS A 33 -1.52 17.24 9.90
C CYS A 33 -0.60 17.96 10.88
N SER A 34 -0.98 18.00 12.16
CA SER A 34 -0.26 18.77 13.17
C SER A 34 1.05 18.12 13.60
N GLN A 35 1.19 16.80 13.38
CA GLN A 35 2.33 15.99 13.80
C GLN A 35 2.66 14.93 12.72
N PRO A 36 3.23 15.34 11.58
CA PRO A 36 3.62 14.39 10.55
C PRO A 36 4.77 13.50 11.05
N ARG A 37 4.72 12.22 10.70
CA ARG A 37 5.81 11.28 10.96
C ARG A 37 6.95 11.55 9.97
N ILE A 38 8.14 11.85 10.47
CA ILE A 38 9.32 12.16 9.66
C ILE A 38 10.24 10.94 9.59
N ARG A 39 10.37 10.36 8.39
CA ARG A 39 11.32 9.28 8.13
C ARG A 39 12.71 9.87 7.94
N LYS A 40 13.68 9.33 8.68
CA LYS A 40 15.08 9.77 8.66
C LYS A 40 15.97 8.72 8.01
N GLU A 41 17.04 9.18 7.39
CA GLU A 41 18.12 8.28 6.95
C GLU A 41 18.74 7.63 8.19
N TRP A 42 19.06 6.33 8.11
CA TRP A 42 19.51 5.52 9.25
C TRP A 42 20.68 6.13 10.04
N ARG A 43 21.66 6.73 9.37
CA ARG A 43 22.86 7.35 9.99
C ARG A 43 22.57 8.72 10.60
N MET A 44 21.40 9.30 10.31
CA MET A 44 20.90 10.50 10.98
C MET A 44 20.15 10.18 12.28
N LEU A 45 19.92 8.89 12.60
CA LEU A 45 19.41 8.47 13.89
C LEU A 45 20.51 8.55 14.95
N SER A 46 20.14 8.98 16.16
CA SER A 46 20.98 8.79 17.34
C SER A 46 21.12 7.30 17.69
N SER A 47 22.15 6.94 18.45
CA SER A 47 22.35 5.54 18.87
C SER A 47 21.14 4.99 19.63
N SER A 48 20.47 5.80 20.46
CA SER A 48 19.24 5.38 21.14
C SER A 48 18.10 5.14 20.15
N GLU A 49 17.91 6.00 19.14
CA GLU A 49 16.87 5.80 18.13
C GLU A 49 17.12 4.56 17.26
N GLN A 50 18.38 4.23 16.98
CA GLN A 50 18.74 2.98 16.31
C GLN A 50 18.41 1.76 17.18
N THR A 51 18.77 1.80 18.46
CA THR A 51 18.43 0.75 19.43
C THR A 51 16.92 0.59 19.56
N ASP A 52 16.17 1.68 19.73
CA ASP A 52 14.70 1.64 19.85
C ASP A 52 14.03 0.98 18.63
N TYR A 53 14.54 1.25 17.43
CA TYR A 53 14.05 0.59 16.21
C TYR A 53 14.40 -0.91 16.20
N ILE A 54 15.65 -1.26 16.52
CA ILE A 54 16.10 -2.66 16.55
C ILE A 54 15.31 -3.47 17.60
N ASP A 55 15.10 -2.91 18.78
CA ASP A 55 14.34 -3.54 19.86
C ASP A 55 12.88 -3.76 19.45
N ALA A 56 12.26 -2.81 18.75
CA ALA A 56 10.91 -2.98 18.21
C ALA A 56 10.83 -4.09 17.15
N ILE A 57 11.85 -4.23 16.29
CA ILE A 57 11.94 -5.34 15.33
C ILE A 57 12.11 -6.68 16.05
N GLN A 58 12.98 -6.74 17.07
CA GLN A 58 13.16 -7.94 17.89
C GLN A 58 11.88 -8.33 18.63
N CYS A 59 11.10 -7.35 19.12
CA CYS A 59 9.77 -7.58 19.66
C CYS A 59 8.83 -8.26 18.65
N LEU A 60 8.78 -7.84 17.39
CA LEU A 60 7.96 -8.52 16.38
C LEU A 60 8.46 -9.93 16.03
N LYS A 61 9.77 -10.16 16.11
CA LYS A 61 10.37 -11.49 15.88
C LYS A 61 10.08 -12.47 17.03
N THR A 62 9.75 -11.98 18.22
CA THR A 62 9.43 -12.83 19.38
C THR A 62 7.93 -12.94 19.64
N ALA A 63 7.15 -11.92 19.26
CA ALA A 63 5.69 -11.94 19.41
C ALA A 63 5.06 -13.05 18.55
N PRO A 64 4.03 -13.76 19.05
CA PRO A 64 3.42 -14.88 18.34
C PRO A 64 2.65 -14.42 17.10
N SER A 65 2.78 -15.16 15.99
CA SER A 65 2.04 -14.92 14.74
C SER A 65 0.52 -14.77 14.96
N LYS A 66 -0.10 -13.82 14.26
CA LYS A 66 -1.57 -13.71 14.14
C LYS A 66 -2.10 -14.32 12.83
N GLY A 67 -1.20 -14.74 11.94
CA GLY A 67 -1.48 -15.32 10.64
C GLY A 67 -1.63 -16.85 10.60
N THR A 68 -1.56 -17.54 11.74
CA THR A 68 -1.61 -19.02 11.81
C THR A 68 -2.88 -19.64 11.24
N SER A 69 -3.99 -18.88 11.20
CA SER A 69 -5.24 -19.29 10.53
C SER A 69 -5.15 -19.32 9.00
N ILE A 70 -4.16 -18.62 8.43
CA ILE A 70 -3.92 -18.50 6.99
C ILE A 70 -2.79 -19.45 6.57
N PHE A 71 -1.72 -19.49 7.37
CA PHE A 71 -0.56 -20.36 7.20
C PHE A 71 -0.15 -20.90 8.57
N ASP A 72 -0.33 -22.20 8.80
CA ASP A 72 -0.12 -22.84 10.10
C ASP A 72 1.34 -22.93 10.54
N THR A 73 2.29 -22.76 9.62
CA THR A 73 3.74 -22.79 9.89
C THR A 73 4.30 -21.45 10.39
N LEU A 74 3.50 -20.41 10.57
CA LEU A 74 3.99 -19.10 11.01
C LEU A 74 4.27 -19.08 12.51
N GLU A 75 5.44 -18.60 12.89
CA GLU A 75 5.89 -18.56 14.29
C GLU A 75 5.74 -17.16 14.88
N SER A 76 6.25 -16.13 14.20
CA SER A 76 6.31 -14.77 14.72
C SER A 76 5.41 -13.77 14.00
N ARG A 77 5.15 -12.63 14.64
CA ARG A 77 4.49 -11.48 14.02
C ARG A 77 5.27 -10.91 12.86
N TYR A 78 6.60 -11.00 12.91
CA TYR A 78 7.45 -10.64 11.79
C TYR A 78 7.18 -11.56 10.57
N ASP A 79 6.98 -12.86 10.80
CA ASP A 79 6.69 -13.83 9.74
C ASP A 79 5.35 -13.57 9.05
N ASP A 80 4.36 -12.98 9.74
CA ASP A 80 3.09 -12.57 9.12
C ASP A 80 3.32 -11.64 7.92
N PHE A 81 4.25 -10.67 8.05
CA PHE A 81 4.58 -9.72 6.99
C PHE A 81 5.40 -10.37 5.87
N VAL A 82 6.31 -11.28 6.22
CA VAL A 82 7.09 -12.05 5.23
C VAL A 82 6.15 -12.95 4.42
N ALA A 83 5.26 -13.67 5.08
CA ALA A 83 4.28 -14.55 4.45
C ALA A 83 3.29 -13.77 3.60
N LEU A 84 2.81 -12.61 4.07
CA LEU A 84 2.00 -11.69 3.28
C LEU A 84 2.71 -11.33 1.97
N HIS A 85 3.96 -10.88 2.04
CA HIS A 85 4.74 -10.49 0.85
C HIS A 85 4.99 -11.66 -0.11
N ILE A 86 5.35 -12.85 0.41
CA ILE A 86 5.53 -14.06 -0.41
C ILE A 86 4.23 -14.42 -1.13
N ASN A 87 3.13 -14.44 -0.38
CA ASN A 87 1.81 -14.80 -0.87
C ASN A 87 1.36 -13.83 -1.97
N THR A 88 1.44 -12.51 -1.73
CA THR A 88 1.02 -11.50 -2.72
C THR A 88 1.95 -11.41 -3.92
N THR A 89 3.25 -11.72 -3.77
CA THR A 89 4.18 -11.83 -4.90
C THR A 89 3.80 -12.99 -5.82
N ARG A 90 3.34 -14.11 -5.24
CA ARG A 90 2.78 -15.25 -5.97
C ARG A 90 1.30 -15.05 -6.34
N GLY A 91 0.79 -13.82 -6.22
CA GLY A 91 -0.57 -13.31 -6.49
C GLY A 91 -1.71 -13.88 -5.64
N GLY A 92 -1.37 -14.29 -4.42
CA GLY A 92 -2.31 -14.62 -3.35
C GLY A 92 -2.66 -16.09 -3.25
N GLN A 93 -3.39 -16.46 -2.18
CA GLN A 93 -3.75 -17.86 -1.90
C GLN A 93 -4.70 -18.47 -2.95
N LYS A 94 -5.30 -17.63 -3.79
CA LYS A 94 -6.15 -18.04 -4.93
C LYS A 94 -5.52 -17.73 -6.29
N ALA A 95 -4.23 -17.41 -6.33
CA ALA A 95 -3.48 -17.38 -7.57
C ALA A 95 -3.52 -18.77 -8.22
N PRO A 96 -3.83 -18.87 -9.52
CA PRO A 96 -3.60 -20.10 -10.25
C PRO A 96 -2.13 -20.53 -10.08
N SER A 97 -1.91 -21.67 -9.41
CA SER A 97 -0.57 -22.20 -9.15
C SER A 97 0.16 -22.53 -10.46
N LEU A 98 1.40 -22.06 -10.60
CA LEU A 98 2.30 -22.50 -11.68
C LEU A 98 2.91 -23.89 -11.44
N ILE A 99 2.66 -24.49 -10.28
CA ILE A 99 3.18 -25.81 -9.89
C ILE A 99 2.06 -26.62 -9.23
N ASN A 100 1.20 -27.21 -10.06
CA ASN A 100 0.50 -28.50 -9.89
C ASN A 100 -0.72 -28.57 -10.82
N GLN A 101 -0.48 -28.61 -12.13
CA GLN A 101 -1.46 -29.15 -13.08
C GLN A 101 -0.71 -30.11 -14.00
N PRO A 102 -0.87 -31.44 -13.84
CA PRO A 102 -0.58 -32.37 -14.91
C PRO A 102 -1.47 -31.97 -16.10
N SER A 103 -0.84 -31.54 -17.19
CA SER A 103 -1.52 -31.20 -18.44
C SER A 103 -2.15 -32.45 -19.03
N ASN A 104 -3.42 -32.68 -18.73
CA ASN A 104 -4.23 -33.72 -19.34
C ASN A 104 -5.35 -33.07 -20.16
N ASN A 105 -4.97 -32.39 -21.25
CA ASN A 105 -5.79 -32.01 -22.43
C ASN A 105 -5.58 -30.52 -22.80
N GLY A 106 -5.11 -30.30 -24.03
CA GLY A 106 -4.68 -29.03 -24.61
C GLY A 106 -5.76 -27.95 -24.81
N ASN A 107 -6.40 -27.52 -23.73
CA ASN A 107 -7.14 -26.27 -23.64
C ASN A 107 -6.80 -25.61 -22.30
N GLN A 108 -5.71 -24.85 -22.25
CA GLN A 108 -5.34 -24.06 -21.08
C GLN A 108 -5.35 -22.57 -21.45
N SER A 109 -6.46 -21.91 -21.15
CA SER A 109 -6.48 -20.45 -21.01
C SER A 109 -6.10 -20.09 -19.57
N HIS A 110 -4.81 -20.17 -19.23
CA HIS A 110 -4.31 -19.84 -17.90
C HIS A 110 -3.87 -18.37 -17.86
N VAL A 111 -4.78 -17.45 -17.53
CA VAL A 111 -4.48 -16.01 -17.43
C VAL A 111 -4.04 -15.65 -16.02
N THR A 112 -2.74 -15.38 -15.96
CA THR A 112 -1.93 -14.48 -15.13
C THR A 112 -2.43 -14.04 -13.75
N VAL A 113 -1.73 -14.59 -12.76
CA VAL A 113 -1.53 -14.08 -11.41
C VAL A 113 -0.97 -12.64 -11.44
N TYR A 114 -1.75 -11.63 -11.04
CA TYR A 114 -1.21 -10.28 -10.82
C TYR A 114 -0.54 -10.25 -9.44
N GLY A 115 0.72 -10.66 -9.40
CA GLY A 115 1.59 -10.43 -8.25
C GLY A 115 1.75 -8.93 -7.98
N VAL A 116 2.39 -8.57 -6.88
CA VAL A 116 2.59 -7.15 -6.51
C VAL A 116 3.82 -6.51 -7.18
N HIS A 117 4.54 -7.25 -8.02
CA HIS A 117 5.74 -6.80 -8.75
C HIS A 117 5.44 -6.64 -10.25
N ASP A 118 6.08 -5.67 -10.90
CA ASP A 118 5.93 -5.37 -12.33
C ASP A 118 4.50 -5.03 -12.78
N VAL A 119 3.71 -4.48 -11.86
CA VAL A 119 2.31 -4.07 -12.05
C VAL A 119 2.07 -2.65 -11.54
N GLY A 120 0.97 -2.02 -11.97
CA GLY A 120 0.61 -0.65 -11.55
C GLY A 120 0.38 -0.47 -10.04
N VAL A 121 0.12 -1.56 -9.31
CA VAL A 121 -0.07 -1.52 -7.84
C VAL A 121 1.23 -1.66 -7.05
N PHE A 122 2.38 -1.86 -7.73
CA PHE A 122 3.67 -2.09 -7.08
C PHE A 122 4.02 -1.02 -6.04
N LEU A 123 4.05 0.25 -6.43
CA LEU A 123 4.39 1.36 -5.54
C LEU A 123 3.37 1.55 -4.40
N PRO A 124 2.04 1.68 -4.66
CA PRO A 124 1.09 1.89 -3.58
C PRO A 124 1.00 0.69 -2.62
N TRP A 125 1.19 -0.55 -3.10
CA TRP A 125 1.20 -1.73 -2.24
C TRP A 125 2.38 -1.70 -1.26
N HIS A 126 3.60 -1.44 -1.73
CA HIS A 126 4.78 -1.36 -0.86
C HIS A 126 4.69 -0.18 0.13
N CYS A 127 4.19 0.98 -0.31
CA CYS A 127 3.95 2.12 0.59
C CYS A 127 3.00 1.75 1.73
N TYR A 128 1.89 1.08 1.40
CA TYR A 128 0.91 0.63 2.39
C TYR A 128 1.44 -0.49 3.29
N ALA A 129 2.23 -1.42 2.74
CA ALA A 129 2.87 -2.49 3.50
C ALA A 129 3.83 -1.92 4.56
N ILE A 130 4.71 -0.98 4.18
CA ILE A 130 5.64 -0.32 5.11
C ILE A 130 4.87 0.53 6.13
N TRP A 131 3.81 1.23 5.72
CA TRP A 131 2.97 1.99 6.66
C TRP A 131 2.29 1.08 7.70
N THR A 132 1.81 -0.09 7.28
CA THR A 132 1.19 -1.08 8.17
C THR A 132 2.23 -1.68 9.12
N PHE A 133 3.41 -2.03 8.60
CA PHE A 133 4.53 -2.52 9.40
C PHE A 133 4.97 -1.51 10.47
N GLU A 134 5.13 -0.24 10.07
CA GLU A 134 5.39 0.87 11.00
C GLU A 134 4.29 0.99 12.05
N SER A 135 3.02 0.90 11.66
CA SER A 135 1.90 1.00 12.61
C SER A 135 1.92 -0.15 13.63
N VAL A 136 2.23 -1.37 13.21
CA VAL A 136 2.35 -2.52 14.10
C VAL A 136 3.55 -2.42 15.05
N LEU A 137 4.70 -1.90 14.58
CA LEU A 137 5.83 -1.59 15.48
C LEU A 137 5.41 -0.63 16.60
N ARG A 138 4.58 0.38 16.27
CA ARG A 138 4.13 1.38 17.23
C ARG A 138 3.07 0.85 18.20
N GLU A 139 2.07 0.14 17.66
CA GLU A 139 0.92 -0.34 18.44
C GLU A 139 1.26 -1.55 19.32
N GLU A 140 2.19 -2.40 18.88
CA GLU A 140 2.45 -3.68 19.54
C GLU A 140 3.81 -3.74 20.22
N CYS A 141 4.77 -2.92 19.79
CA CYS A 141 6.14 -2.90 20.31
C CYS A 141 6.56 -1.54 20.87
N ASN A 142 5.61 -0.63 21.11
CA ASN A 142 5.84 0.70 21.69
C ASN A 142 6.85 1.58 20.93
N TYR A 143 7.07 1.32 19.64
CA TYR A 143 7.93 2.19 18.82
C TYR A 143 7.27 3.56 18.67
N ILE A 144 7.99 4.66 18.90
CA ILE A 144 7.41 6.01 18.86
C ILE A 144 7.82 6.81 17.63
N ALA A 145 8.93 6.43 16.99
CA ALA A 145 9.50 7.13 15.84
C ALA A 145 8.89 6.62 14.52
N ALA A 146 9.40 7.12 13.40
CA ALA A 146 8.97 6.72 12.06
C ALA A 146 9.98 5.74 11.45
N GLN A 147 9.52 4.91 10.51
CA GLN A 147 10.38 3.97 9.79
C GLN A 147 11.62 4.66 9.21
N PRO A 148 12.85 4.23 9.54
CA PRO A 148 14.04 4.76 8.91
C PRO A 148 14.16 4.30 7.45
N TYR A 149 14.95 5.01 6.67
CA TYR A 149 15.32 4.59 5.32
C TYR A 149 16.83 4.46 5.17
N TRP A 150 17.22 3.63 4.21
CA TRP A 150 18.61 3.46 3.81
C TRP A 150 18.86 4.28 2.55
N ASP A 151 19.73 5.28 2.66
CA ASP A 151 20.28 5.97 1.48
C ASP A 151 21.47 5.16 0.94
N TRP A 152 21.18 4.35 -0.08
CA TRP A 152 22.15 3.50 -0.74
C TRP A 152 23.19 4.28 -1.56
N THR A 153 22.94 5.56 -1.88
CA THR A 153 23.90 6.38 -2.65
C THR A 153 25.20 6.63 -1.89
N LEU A 154 25.15 6.58 -0.55
CA LEU A 154 26.31 6.72 0.33
C LEU A 154 27.18 5.45 0.39
N ASP A 155 26.63 4.29 0.02
CA ASP A 155 27.31 3.00 0.05
C ASP A 155 27.74 2.52 -1.34
N ASN A 156 27.35 3.26 -2.38
CA ASN A 156 27.68 2.94 -3.75
C ASN A 156 29.17 3.20 -4.03
N PRO A 157 29.96 2.18 -4.44
CA PRO A 157 31.37 2.35 -4.79
C PRO A 157 31.59 3.39 -5.90
N ALA A 158 30.65 3.55 -6.83
CA ALA A 158 30.74 4.56 -7.89
C ALA A 158 30.62 6.00 -7.37
N SER A 159 30.18 6.19 -6.12
CA SER A 159 30.03 7.48 -5.45
C SER A 159 31.04 7.65 -4.30
N ASN A 160 32.18 6.94 -4.35
CA ASN A 160 33.17 6.84 -3.26
C ASN A 160 32.62 6.24 -1.95
N GLY A 161 31.48 5.56 -2.01
CA GLY A 161 30.89 4.79 -0.91
C GLY A 161 31.53 3.41 -0.73
N SER A 162 31.11 2.69 0.30
CA SER A 162 31.49 1.30 0.50
C SER A 162 30.32 0.50 1.03
N LEU A 163 30.06 -0.63 0.37
CA LEU A 163 29.03 -1.58 0.78
C LEU A 163 29.25 -2.10 2.21
N PHE A 164 30.50 -2.27 2.65
CA PHE A 164 30.85 -2.70 4.01
C PHE A 164 30.60 -1.64 5.11
N LYS A 165 30.25 -0.41 4.72
CA LYS A 165 29.82 0.66 5.66
C LYS A 165 28.30 0.83 5.67
N SER A 166 27.59 -0.06 4.98
CA SER A 166 26.15 -0.01 4.88
C SER A 166 25.49 -0.49 6.17
N PRO A 167 24.39 0.12 6.62
CA PRO A 167 23.67 -0.32 7.81
C PRO A 167 22.88 -1.62 7.63
N VAL A 168 22.86 -2.17 6.42
CA VAL A 168 22.12 -3.39 6.08
C VAL A 168 23.00 -4.64 5.96
N LEU A 169 24.31 -4.52 6.20
CA LEU A 169 25.31 -5.59 6.02
C LEU A 169 26.10 -5.92 7.29
#